data_AF-A0A517RLK3-F1
#
_entry.id   AF-A0A517RLK3-F1
#
_cell.length_a   1.000
_cell.length_b   1.000
_cell.length_c   1.000
_cell.angle_alpha   90.00
_cell.angle_beta   90.00
_cell.angle_gamma   90.00
#
_symmetry.space_group_name_H-M   'P 1'
#
loop_
_entity.id
_entity.type
_entity.pdbx_description
1 polymer ?
#
loop_
_entity_poly.entity_id
_entity_poly.type
_entity_poly.pdbx_seq_one_letter_code
_entity_poly.pdbx_strand_id
1 'polypeptide(L)'
;MKQSRIQFISDALEELVFGNRQPAGSLVETGTFPTDWCETYCSTLQSAEEHLVTSEFWPRTLFQALHFSSCYLPLRYQVWCSISNSTNSQTQESLGRISFATEALFWRACMTTDFFDNHDWLNENYRRLFDLSFGEDCPFTLTENVQELKRWYQELQICLEQLNLELKSESAWQKEILIAVHFLSFYVDLYLQRAIQWNKSFPTSQLRANEIEQLLAQLSHCISHSAMISLIRIWLQTVDSSRDHSGLPLIASRREQAEAIVSPRTICEVFFA
;
A
#
# COMPACT_ATOMS: atom_id res chain seq x y z
N MET A 1 -3.56 -33.40 5.66
CA MET A 1 -3.33 -32.18 6.47
C MET A 1 -4.41 -31.17 6.10
N LYS A 2 -5.09 -30.54 7.07
CA LYS A 2 -6.06 -29.48 6.77
C LYS A 2 -5.29 -28.23 6.35
N GLN A 3 -5.56 -27.71 5.18
CA GLN A 3 -5.04 -26.43 4.72
C GLN A 3 -5.52 -25.32 5.68
N SER A 4 -4.64 -24.42 6.09
CA SER A 4 -5.04 -23.30 6.96
C SER A 4 -6.01 -22.39 6.20
N ARG A 5 -6.93 -21.73 6.91
CA ARG A 5 -7.90 -20.81 6.29
C ARG A 5 -7.19 -19.67 5.54
N ILE A 6 -6.06 -19.20 6.07
CA ILE A 6 -5.20 -18.18 5.44
C ILE A 6 -4.61 -18.68 4.12
N GLN A 7 -4.15 -19.94 4.06
CA GLN A 7 -3.64 -20.48 2.81
C GLN A 7 -4.74 -20.58 1.75
N PHE A 8 -5.95 -20.99 2.13
CA PHE A 8 -7.09 -21.01 1.21
C PHE A 8 -7.42 -19.61 0.67
N ILE A 9 -7.40 -18.59 1.53
CA ILE A 9 -7.59 -17.19 1.14
C ILE A 9 -6.48 -16.72 0.20
N SER A 10 -5.22 -17.06 0.52
CA SER A 10 -4.05 -16.75 -0.29
C SER A 10 -4.21 -17.30 -1.70
N ASP A 11 -4.48 -18.60 -1.82
CA ASP A 11 -4.63 -19.27 -3.12
C ASP A 11 -5.77 -18.67 -3.94
N ALA A 12 -6.90 -18.33 -3.29
CA ALA A 12 -8.06 -17.74 -3.96
C ALA A 12 -7.77 -16.33 -4.50
N LEU A 13 -7.12 -15.48 -3.70
CA LEU A 13 -6.73 -14.13 -4.14
C LEU A 13 -5.60 -14.16 -5.17
N GLU A 14 -4.65 -15.08 -5.04
CA GLU A 14 -3.57 -15.29 -5.99
C GLU A 14 -4.11 -15.71 -7.36
N GLU A 15 -5.00 -16.72 -7.42
CA GLU A 15 -5.62 -17.15 -8.68
C GLU A 15 -6.48 -16.03 -9.30
N LEU A 16 -7.17 -15.23 -8.48
CA LEU A 16 -7.97 -14.13 -8.98
C LEU A 16 -7.11 -13.01 -9.59
N VAL A 17 -5.96 -12.71 -8.99
CA VAL A 17 -5.10 -11.58 -9.37
C VAL A 17 -4.07 -11.95 -10.44
N PHE A 18 -3.55 -13.18 -10.43
CA PHE A 18 -2.47 -13.63 -11.31
C PHE A 18 -2.80 -14.87 -12.16
N GLY A 19 -3.94 -15.52 -11.90
CA GLY A 19 -4.38 -16.69 -12.63
C GLY A 19 -5.08 -16.38 -13.95
N ASN A 20 -5.92 -17.32 -14.42
CA ASN A 20 -6.47 -17.27 -15.78
C ASN A 20 -7.43 -16.10 -16.04
N ARG A 21 -8.06 -15.57 -14.98
CA ARG A 21 -8.99 -14.44 -15.04
C ARG A 21 -8.36 -13.15 -14.54
N GLN A 22 -7.04 -13.06 -14.54
CA GLN A 22 -6.33 -11.88 -14.06
C GLN A 22 -6.74 -10.60 -14.80
N PRO A 23 -6.93 -9.47 -14.10
CA PRO A 23 -7.55 -8.28 -14.66
C PRO A 23 -6.57 -7.38 -15.44
N ALA A 24 -5.25 -7.58 -15.29
CA ALA A 24 -4.27 -6.63 -15.81
C ALA A 24 -4.32 -6.49 -17.34
N GLY A 25 -4.48 -7.60 -18.06
CA GLY A 25 -4.63 -7.59 -19.52
C GLY A 25 -5.90 -6.85 -19.95
N SER A 26 -7.06 -7.23 -19.41
CA SER A 26 -8.35 -6.60 -19.75
C SER A 26 -8.38 -5.10 -19.44
N LEU A 27 -7.77 -4.66 -18.34
CA LEU A 27 -7.67 -3.24 -18.00
C LEU A 27 -6.84 -2.45 -19.01
N VAL A 28 -5.74 -3.02 -19.52
CA VAL A 28 -4.89 -2.35 -20.53
C VAL A 28 -5.55 -2.37 -21.91
N GLU A 29 -6.20 -3.47 -22.29
CA GLU A 29 -6.75 -3.67 -23.63
C GLU A 29 -8.11 -2.98 -23.81
N THR A 30 -8.97 -3.05 -22.79
CA THR A 30 -10.38 -2.64 -22.90
C THR A 30 -10.81 -1.61 -21.88
N GLY A 31 -9.96 -1.30 -20.89
CA GLY A 31 -10.33 -0.40 -19.79
C GLY A 31 -11.41 -0.96 -18.88
N THR A 32 -11.63 -2.28 -18.88
CA THR A 32 -12.66 -2.96 -18.08
C THR A 32 -12.10 -4.13 -17.31
N PHE A 33 -12.73 -4.43 -16.18
CA PHE A 33 -12.49 -5.68 -15.45
C PHE A 33 -13.16 -6.86 -16.15
N PRO A 34 -12.61 -8.08 -15.99
CA PRO A 34 -13.37 -9.29 -16.25
C PRO A 34 -14.69 -9.30 -15.47
N THR A 35 -15.71 -9.96 -16.01
CA THR A 35 -17.05 -10.03 -15.39
C THR A 35 -16.97 -10.52 -13.93
N ASP A 36 -17.67 -9.84 -13.03
CA ASP A 36 -17.74 -10.12 -11.59
C ASP A 36 -16.40 -10.08 -10.83
N TRP A 37 -15.30 -9.61 -11.46
CA TRP A 37 -13.98 -9.65 -10.83
C TRP A 37 -13.91 -8.78 -9.57
N CYS A 38 -14.43 -7.54 -9.65
CA CYS A 38 -14.45 -6.62 -8.53
C CYS A 38 -15.30 -7.15 -7.37
N GLU A 39 -16.50 -7.66 -7.66
CA GLU A 39 -17.38 -8.25 -6.65
C GLU A 39 -16.73 -9.48 -5.99
N THR A 40 -16.09 -10.34 -6.79
CA THR A 40 -15.41 -11.54 -6.29
C THR A 40 -14.21 -11.17 -5.42
N TYR A 41 -13.40 -10.19 -5.83
CA TYR A 41 -12.27 -9.71 -5.04
C TYR A 41 -12.72 -9.15 -3.70
N CYS A 42 -13.64 -8.19 -3.71
CA CYS A 42 -14.10 -7.53 -2.50
C CYS A 42 -14.81 -8.50 -1.54
N SER A 43 -15.64 -9.42 -2.05
CA SER A 43 -16.30 -10.43 -1.20
C SER A 43 -15.31 -11.43 -0.60
N THR A 44 -14.30 -11.86 -1.37
CA THR A 44 -13.23 -12.74 -0.88
C THR A 44 -12.46 -12.05 0.24
N LEU A 45 -12.03 -10.80 0.02
CA LEU A 45 -11.29 -10.01 1.00
C LEU A 45 -12.10 -9.76 2.27
N GLN A 46 -13.37 -9.37 2.13
CA GLN A 46 -14.27 -9.14 3.26
C GLN A 46 -14.49 -10.42 4.10
N SER A 47 -14.64 -11.58 3.46
CA SER A 47 -14.79 -12.87 4.17
C SER A 47 -13.52 -13.35 4.89
N ALA A 48 -12.38 -12.79 4.50
CA ALA A 48 -11.05 -13.10 4.99
C ALA A 48 -10.56 -12.13 6.06
N GLU A 49 -11.11 -10.92 6.10
CA GLU A 49 -10.60 -9.77 6.86
C GLU A 49 -10.27 -10.12 8.32
N GLU A 50 -11.20 -10.71 9.06
CA GLU A 50 -10.99 -11.08 10.47
C GLU A 50 -9.76 -12.00 10.66
N HIS A 51 -9.56 -12.97 9.76
CA HIS A 51 -8.45 -13.92 9.82
C HIS A 51 -7.13 -13.27 9.43
N LEU A 52 -7.16 -12.37 8.46
CA LEU A 52 -5.97 -11.65 7.99
C LEU A 52 -5.50 -10.63 9.02
N VAL A 53 -6.43 -9.85 9.57
CA VAL A 53 -6.14 -8.84 10.60
C VAL A 53 -5.50 -9.50 11.82
N THR A 54 -6.04 -10.62 12.31
CA THR A 54 -5.55 -11.29 13.52
C THR A 54 -4.32 -12.17 13.30
N SER A 55 -3.98 -12.51 12.05
CA SER A 55 -2.78 -13.31 11.77
C SER A 55 -1.51 -12.49 11.96
N GLU A 56 -0.52 -13.06 12.64
CA GLU A 56 0.82 -12.46 12.74
C GLU A 56 1.60 -12.57 11.41
N PHE A 57 1.42 -13.69 10.70
CA PHE A 57 2.15 -13.96 9.46
C PHE A 57 1.21 -14.01 8.26
N TRP A 58 1.63 -13.40 7.16
CA TRP A 58 0.95 -13.48 5.87
C TRP A 58 1.82 -14.21 4.84
N PRO A 59 1.25 -15.14 4.05
CA PRO A 59 1.93 -15.66 2.87
C PRO A 59 2.40 -14.52 1.97
N ARG A 60 3.62 -14.63 1.42
CA ARG A 60 4.16 -13.58 0.56
C ARG A 60 3.30 -13.36 -0.68
N THR A 61 2.78 -14.43 -1.28
CA THR A 61 1.93 -14.36 -2.48
C THR A 61 0.59 -13.68 -2.22
N LEU A 62 -0.01 -13.90 -1.04
CA LEU A 62 -1.18 -13.15 -0.59
C LEU A 62 -0.89 -11.65 -0.61
N PHE A 63 0.20 -11.23 0.05
CA PHE A 63 0.52 -9.81 0.10
C PHE A 63 0.83 -9.23 -1.28
N GLN A 64 1.57 -9.95 -2.13
CA GLN A 64 1.81 -9.52 -3.52
C GLN A 64 0.48 -9.30 -4.26
N ALA A 65 -0.50 -10.18 -4.09
CA ALA A 65 -1.82 -10.04 -4.71
C ALA A 65 -2.58 -8.81 -4.19
N LEU A 66 -2.54 -8.56 -2.87
CA LEU A 66 -3.14 -7.37 -2.24
C LEU A 66 -2.45 -6.09 -2.74
N HIS A 67 -1.14 -6.01 -2.61
CA HIS A 67 -0.31 -4.90 -3.03
C HIS A 67 -0.50 -4.58 -4.52
N PHE A 68 -0.45 -5.59 -5.38
CA PHE A 68 -0.70 -5.44 -6.82
C PHE A 68 -2.10 -4.90 -7.10
N SER A 69 -3.11 -5.42 -6.42
CA SER A 69 -4.50 -4.99 -6.59
C SER A 69 -4.71 -3.53 -6.24
N SER A 70 -4.15 -3.07 -5.11
CA SER A 70 -4.30 -1.68 -4.65
C SER A 70 -3.52 -0.69 -5.52
N CYS A 71 -2.28 -1.03 -5.88
CA CYS A 71 -1.33 -0.06 -6.44
C CYS A 71 -1.15 -0.18 -7.97
N TYR A 72 -1.20 -1.39 -8.51
CA TYR A 72 -0.82 -1.65 -9.90
C TYR A 72 -2.00 -1.81 -10.86
N LEU A 73 -3.17 -2.27 -10.40
CA LEU A 73 -4.37 -2.25 -11.25
C LEU A 73 -4.77 -0.83 -11.67
N PRO A 74 -4.71 0.20 -10.79
CA PRO A 74 -4.92 1.58 -11.22
C PRO A 74 -3.94 2.00 -12.31
N LEU A 75 -2.67 1.60 -12.21
CA LEU A 75 -1.65 1.90 -13.22
C LEU A 75 -1.97 1.25 -14.58
N ARG A 76 -2.41 -0.02 -14.58
CA ARG A 76 -2.82 -0.73 -15.80
C ARG A 76 -3.98 -0.01 -16.50
N TYR A 77 -4.96 0.43 -15.73
CA TYR A 77 -6.08 1.21 -16.26
C TYR A 77 -5.64 2.58 -16.81
N GLN A 78 -4.70 3.27 -16.17
CA GLN A 78 -4.19 4.55 -16.67
C GLN A 78 -3.46 4.43 -18.02
N VAL A 79 -2.84 3.28 -18.30
CA VAL A 79 -2.26 2.99 -19.63
C VAL A 79 -3.37 3.01 -20.68
N TRP A 80 -4.49 2.32 -20.44
CA TRP A 80 -5.62 2.34 -21.36
C TRP A 80 -6.22 3.74 -21.52
N CYS A 81 -6.41 4.50 -20.45
CA CYS A 81 -6.90 5.89 -20.53
C CYS A 81 -6.01 6.75 -21.44
N SER A 82 -4.70 6.59 -21.31
CA SER A 82 -3.71 7.37 -22.08
C SER A 82 -3.72 7.00 -23.56
N ILE A 83 -3.89 5.71 -23.90
CA ILE A 83 -3.90 5.23 -25.29
C ILE A 83 -5.24 5.52 -25.97
N SER A 84 -6.35 5.29 -25.26
CA SER A 84 -7.71 5.46 -25.80
C SER A 84 -8.20 6.91 -25.77
N ASN A 85 -7.52 7.79 -25.01
CA ASN A 85 -7.97 9.14 -24.70
C ASN A 85 -9.42 9.16 -24.14
N SER A 86 -9.75 8.15 -23.34
CA SER A 86 -11.09 7.92 -22.78
C SER A 86 -11.01 7.53 -21.31
N THR A 87 -12.17 7.52 -20.65
CA THR A 87 -12.33 7.03 -19.27
C THR A 87 -13.59 6.17 -19.18
N ASN A 88 -13.56 5.19 -18.28
CA ASN A 88 -14.68 4.36 -17.88
C ASN A 88 -14.95 4.57 -16.39
N SER A 89 -16.06 5.24 -16.08
CA SER A 89 -16.45 5.56 -14.71
C SER A 89 -16.70 4.32 -13.84
N GLN A 90 -17.27 3.25 -14.41
CA GLN A 90 -17.51 2.00 -13.69
C GLN A 90 -16.20 1.31 -13.30
N THR A 91 -15.20 1.32 -14.18
CA THR A 91 -13.87 0.78 -13.88
C THR A 91 -13.17 1.62 -12.82
N GLN A 92 -13.27 2.95 -12.89
CA GLN A 92 -12.72 3.86 -11.87
C GLN A 92 -13.35 3.60 -10.49
N GLU A 93 -14.68 3.46 -10.43
CA GLU A 93 -15.38 3.13 -9.18
C GLU A 93 -14.95 1.77 -8.64
N SER A 94 -14.85 0.76 -9.50
CA SER A 94 -14.37 -0.58 -9.12
C SER A 94 -12.94 -0.56 -8.57
N LEU A 95 -12.01 0.13 -9.25
CA LEU A 95 -10.63 0.32 -8.77
C LEU A 95 -10.61 1.00 -7.40
N GLY A 96 -11.42 2.04 -7.25
CA GLY A 96 -11.63 2.75 -6.00
C GLY A 96 -12.05 1.84 -4.84
N ARG A 97 -13.03 0.98 -5.09
CA ARG A 97 -13.53 -0.02 -4.12
C ARG A 97 -12.44 -1.03 -3.76
N ILE A 98 -11.72 -1.55 -4.74
CA ILE A 98 -10.63 -2.52 -4.56
C ILE A 98 -9.51 -1.90 -3.71
N SER A 99 -8.97 -0.76 -4.15
CA SER A 99 -7.90 -0.06 -3.42
C SER A 99 -8.36 0.30 -2.01
N PHE A 100 -9.56 0.85 -1.82
CA PHE A 100 -10.05 1.18 -0.47
C PHE A 100 -10.11 -0.06 0.44
N ALA A 101 -10.71 -1.15 -0.02
CA ALA A 101 -10.85 -2.37 0.79
C ALA A 101 -9.49 -2.95 1.18
N THR A 102 -8.54 -2.98 0.24
CA THR A 102 -7.18 -3.48 0.48
C THR A 102 -6.39 -2.59 1.43
N GLU A 103 -6.41 -1.27 1.22
CA GLU A 103 -5.70 -0.32 2.08
C GLU A 103 -6.28 -0.32 3.50
N ALA A 104 -7.60 -0.33 3.62
CA ALA A 104 -8.25 -0.41 4.93
C ALA A 104 -7.86 -1.69 5.68
N LEU A 105 -7.72 -2.82 4.98
CA LEU A 105 -7.22 -4.06 5.58
C LEU A 105 -5.79 -3.90 6.14
N PHE A 106 -4.86 -3.33 5.36
CA PHE A 106 -3.49 -3.10 5.83
C PHE A 106 -3.49 -2.29 7.13
N TRP A 107 -4.24 -1.18 7.16
CA TRP A 107 -4.27 -0.31 8.33
C TRP A 107 -4.96 -0.93 9.54
N ARG A 108 -6.04 -1.69 9.35
CA ARG A 108 -6.69 -2.44 10.43
C ARG A 108 -5.78 -3.52 10.99
N ALA A 109 -4.99 -4.17 10.15
CA ALA A 109 -4.06 -5.21 10.58
C ALA A 109 -2.99 -4.65 11.54
N CYS A 110 -2.54 -3.41 11.34
CA CYS A 110 -1.61 -2.73 12.26
C CYS A 110 -2.23 -2.34 13.61
N MET A 111 -3.56 -2.25 13.73
CA MET A 111 -4.22 -1.88 14.99
C MET A 111 -4.36 -3.03 15.99
N THR A 112 -4.38 -4.26 15.50
CA THR A 112 -4.68 -5.45 16.32
C THR A 112 -3.46 -6.10 16.96
N THR A 113 -2.30 -5.54 16.66
CA THR A 113 -1.01 -5.98 17.18
C THR A 113 -0.46 -4.84 18.03
N ASP A 114 0.43 -5.14 18.99
CA ASP A 114 1.23 -4.11 19.68
C ASP A 114 2.25 -3.44 18.73
N PHE A 115 1.92 -3.33 17.44
CA PHE A 115 2.73 -2.89 16.32
C PHE A 115 3.55 -1.65 16.64
N PHE A 116 2.91 -0.68 17.28
CA PHE A 116 3.46 0.63 17.60
C PHE A 116 3.89 0.77 19.06
N ASP A 117 3.48 -0.14 19.95
CA ASP A 117 3.62 0.01 21.41
C ASP A 117 4.62 -0.97 22.03
N ASN A 118 4.85 -2.13 21.40
CA ASN A 118 5.76 -3.17 21.89
C ASN A 118 6.76 -3.50 20.79
N HIS A 119 8.05 -3.32 21.06
CA HIS A 119 9.13 -3.60 20.11
C HIS A 119 10.06 -4.70 20.59
N ASP A 120 9.66 -5.46 21.61
CA ASP A 120 10.47 -6.52 22.22
C ASP A 120 10.49 -7.80 21.37
N TRP A 121 9.55 -7.94 20.43
CA TRP A 121 9.46 -9.06 19.48
C TRP A 121 10.25 -8.83 18.19
N LEU A 122 10.76 -7.61 17.96
CA LEU A 122 11.48 -7.26 16.74
C LEU A 122 12.95 -7.67 16.86
N ASN A 123 13.45 -8.42 15.87
CA ASN A 123 14.89 -8.53 15.68
C ASN A 123 15.47 -7.15 15.29
N GLU A 124 16.80 -7.00 15.31
CA GLU A 124 17.46 -5.71 15.05
C GLU A 124 17.09 -5.13 13.67
N ASN A 125 17.01 -5.98 12.64
CA ASN A 125 16.67 -5.55 11.28
C ASN A 125 15.20 -5.10 11.17
N TYR A 126 14.29 -5.75 11.89
CA TYR A 126 12.86 -5.43 11.84
C TYR A 126 12.61 -4.12 12.57
N ARG A 127 13.28 -3.91 13.71
CA ARG A 127 13.29 -2.62 14.41
C ARG A 127 13.83 -1.52 13.51
N ARG A 128 14.93 -1.76 12.79
CA ARG A 128 15.48 -0.77 11.85
C ARG A 128 14.49 -0.40 10.74
N LEU A 129 13.82 -1.39 10.14
CA LEU A 129 12.78 -1.13 9.14
C LEU A 129 11.64 -0.31 9.72
N PHE A 130 11.22 -0.63 10.95
CA PHE A 130 10.20 0.14 11.66
C PHE A 130 10.63 1.59 11.86
N ASP A 131 11.85 1.85 12.35
CA ASP A 131 12.36 3.21 12.55
C ASP A 131 12.39 4.02 11.23
N LEU A 132 12.81 3.38 10.14
CA LEU A 132 12.89 3.99 8.80
C LEU A 132 11.51 4.23 8.15
N SER A 133 10.46 3.52 8.59
CA SER A 133 9.12 3.57 8.01
C SER A 133 8.13 4.31 8.90
N PHE A 134 7.97 3.90 10.15
CA PHE A 134 6.96 4.41 11.07
C PHE A 134 7.52 5.15 12.29
N GLY A 135 8.82 4.99 12.59
CA GLY A 135 9.47 5.58 13.75
C GLY A 135 10.18 6.91 13.49
N GLU A 136 11.18 7.20 14.33
CA GLU A 136 11.84 8.51 14.42
C GLU A 136 12.63 8.90 13.17
N ASP A 137 13.16 7.91 12.45
CA ASP A 137 13.97 8.08 11.23
C ASP A 137 13.12 8.10 9.95
N CYS A 138 11.79 8.10 10.07
CA CYS A 138 10.90 8.26 8.95
C CYS A 138 11.11 9.65 8.27
N PRO A 139 11.11 9.76 6.93
CA PRO A 139 11.38 11.02 6.23
C PRO A 139 10.42 12.19 6.52
N PHE A 140 9.37 12.00 7.30
CA PHE A 140 8.46 13.07 7.69
C PHE A 140 9.13 14.11 8.61
N THR A 141 10.12 13.68 9.39
CA THR A 141 10.91 14.55 10.30
C THR A 141 12.15 15.11 9.59
N LEU A 142 12.62 14.42 8.55
CA LEU A 142 13.76 14.81 7.73
C LEU A 142 13.33 15.95 6.80
N THR A 143 13.58 17.17 7.26
CA THR A 143 13.42 18.41 6.51
C THR A 143 14.17 18.37 5.16
N GLU A 144 13.98 19.39 4.31
CA GLU A 144 14.46 19.53 2.92
C GLU A 144 15.98 19.31 2.65
N ASN A 145 16.73 18.78 3.60
CA ASN A 145 18.11 18.33 3.48
C ASN A 145 18.23 17.05 2.62
N VAL A 146 18.57 17.27 1.35
CA VAL A 146 18.82 16.21 0.36
C VAL A 146 19.86 15.18 0.83
N GLN A 147 20.87 15.57 1.63
CA GLN A 147 21.90 14.64 2.10
C GLN A 147 21.38 13.67 3.17
N GLU A 148 20.51 14.15 4.07
CA GLU A 148 19.84 13.29 5.05
C GLU A 148 18.90 12.29 4.36
N LEU A 149 18.15 12.73 3.35
CA LEU A 149 17.30 11.84 2.56
C LEU A 149 18.10 10.78 1.78
N LYS A 150 19.26 11.16 1.23
CA LYS A 150 20.17 10.20 0.57
C LYS A 150 20.71 9.17 1.57
N ARG A 151 21.09 9.61 2.78
CA ARG A 151 21.56 8.72 3.84
C ARG A 151 20.45 7.77 4.29
N TRP A 152 19.27 8.29 4.57
CA TRP A 152 18.09 7.49 4.91
C TRP A 152 17.84 6.39 3.85
N TYR A 153 17.91 6.74 2.56
CA TYR A 153 17.70 5.78 1.48
C TYR A 153 18.78 4.69 1.41
N GLN A 154 20.05 5.06 1.64
CA GLN A 154 21.13 4.08 1.72
C GLN A 154 20.92 3.12 2.89
N GLU A 155 20.50 3.63 4.05
CA GLU A 155 20.19 2.83 5.23
C GLU A 155 18.99 1.91 4.98
N LEU A 156 17.94 2.40 4.29
CA LEU A 156 16.82 1.59 3.85
C LEU A 156 17.25 0.47 2.91
N GLN A 157 18.10 0.76 1.93
CA GLN A 157 18.59 -0.25 1.01
C GLN A 157 19.35 -1.37 1.75
N ILE A 158 20.27 -1.01 2.66
CA ILE A 158 21.02 -1.98 3.47
C ILE A 158 20.07 -2.84 4.31
N CYS A 159 19.09 -2.20 4.97
CA CYS A 159 18.10 -2.89 5.79
C CYS A 159 17.28 -3.91 4.98
N LEU A 160 16.74 -3.50 3.81
CA LEU A 160 15.98 -4.40 2.94
C LEU A 160 16.84 -5.55 2.38
N GLU A 161 18.11 -5.30 2.06
CA GLU A 161 19.04 -6.34 1.62
C GLU A 161 19.28 -7.39 2.73
N GLN A 162 19.46 -6.95 3.97
CA GLN A 162 19.62 -7.83 5.13
C GLN A 162 18.36 -8.64 5.41
N LEU A 163 17.20 -7.99 5.43
CA LEU A 163 15.90 -8.66 5.59
C LEU A 163 15.65 -9.70 4.50
N ASN A 164 16.01 -9.39 3.25
CA ASN A 164 15.82 -10.32 2.15
C ASN A 164 16.67 -11.58 2.33
N LEU A 165 17.90 -11.44 2.84
CA LEU A 165 18.75 -12.60 3.16
C LEU A 165 18.15 -13.46 4.28
N GLU A 166 17.57 -12.84 5.32
CA GLU A 166 16.93 -13.55 6.43
C GLU A 166 15.64 -14.25 6.01
N LEU A 167 14.82 -13.59 5.20
CA LEU A 167 13.46 -14.03 4.86
C LEU A 167 13.37 -14.87 3.59
N LYS A 168 14.49 -15.06 2.87
CA LYS A 168 14.52 -15.68 1.54
C LYS A 168 13.88 -17.07 1.48
N SER A 169 14.05 -17.88 2.52
CA SER A 169 13.50 -19.24 2.61
C SER A 169 12.07 -19.29 3.12
N GLU A 170 11.56 -18.19 3.65
CA GLU A 170 10.27 -18.14 4.33
C GLU A 170 9.14 -17.91 3.33
N SER A 171 8.11 -18.74 3.41
CA SER A 171 6.91 -18.64 2.57
C SER A 171 5.88 -17.63 3.08
N ALA A 172 5.97 -17.29 4.37
CA ALA A 172 5.14 -16.30 5.04
C ALA A 172 6.00 -15.39 5.90
N TRP A 173 5.72 -14.10 5.89
CA TRP A 173 6.45 -13.08 6.63
C TRP A 173 5.54 -12.45 7.67
N GLN A 174 6.13 -11.83 8.69
CA GLN A 174 5.38 -10.95 9.58
C GLN A 174 4.68 -9.87 8.75
N LYS A 175 3.36 -9.72 8.95
CA LYS A 175 2.55 -8.78 8.16
C LYS A 175 3.07 -7.35 8.29
N GLU A 176 3.71 -7.04 9.40
CA GLU A 176 4.24 -5.73 9.74
C GLU A 176 5.36 -5.30 8.81
N ILE A 177 6.25 -6.23 8.46
CA ILE A 177 7.31 -6.01 7.46
C ILE A 177 6.68 -5.69 6.11
N LEU A 178 5.68 -6.48 5.71
CA LEU A 178 5.00 -6.33 4.43
C LEU A 178 4.30 -4.97 4.33
N ILE A 179 3.57 -4.56 5.37
CA ILE A 179 2.88 -3.27 5.43
C ILE A 179 3.88 -2.10 5.52
N ALA A 180 4.99 -2.25 6.25
CA ALA A 180 6.06 -1.25 6.30
C ALA A 180 6.64 -0.97 4.91
N VAL A 181 6.96 -2.03 4.16
CA VAL A 181 7.52 -1.89 2.81
C VAL A 181 6.47 -1.34 1.83
N HIS A 182 5.19 -1.71 1.96
CA HIS A 182 4.11 -1.07 1.18
C HIS A 182 4.02 0.44 1.47
N PHE A 183 4.06 0.81 2.74
CA PHE A 183 4.05 2.21 3.16
C PHE A 183 5.22 2.98 2.57
N LEU A 184 6.44 2.45 2.69
CA LEU A 184 7.63 3.04 2.10
C LEU A 184 7.50 3.20 0.58
N SER A 185 6.92 2.20 -0.11
CA SER A 185 6.80 2.19 -1.58
C SER A 185 5.95 3.33 -2.12
N PHE A 186 4.87 3.71 -1.44
CA PHE A 186 3.87 4.63 -2.00
C PHE A 186 3.57 5.85 -1.14
N TYR A 187 3.52 5.71 0.18
CA TYR A 187 3.16 6.81 1.08
C TYR A 187 4.32 7.77 1.31
N VAL A 188 5.51 7.22 1.54
CA VAL A 188 6.73 8.05 1.63
C VAL A 188 7.05 8.66 0.27
N ASP A 189 6.89 7.91 -0.82
CA ASP A 189 7.08 8.44 -2.17
C ASP A 189 6.07 9.56 -2.49
N LEU A 190 4.81 9.42 -2.07
CA LEU A 190 3.80 10.48 -2.13
C LEU A 190 4.25 11.73 -1.38
N TYR A 191 4.73 11.58 -0.15
CA TYR A 191 5.23 12.69 0.66
C TYR A 191 6.40 13.42 0.02
N LEU A 192 7.41 12.67 -0.45
CA LEU A 192 8.63 13.23 -1.02
C LEU A 192 8.40 13.90 -2.38
N GLN A 193 7.55 13.32 -3.24
CA GLN A 193 7.38 13.81 -4.61
C GLN A 193 6.32 14.90 -4.77
N ARG A 194 5.38 15.05 -3.81
CA ARG A 194 4.22 15.96 -3.97
C ARG A 194 4.23 17.14 -3.02
N ALA A 195 3.84 18.31 -3.54
CA ALA A 195 3.53 19.48 -2.75
C ALA A 195 2.07 19.43 -2.27
N ILE A 196 1.80 18.60 -1.25
CA ILE A 196 0.41 18.31 -0.83
C ILE A 196 -0.13 19.40 0.08
N GLN A 197 -1.36 19.84 -0.20
CA GLN A 197 -2.13 20.68 0.70
C GLN A 197 -2.85 19.81 1.74
N TRP A 198 -2.20 19.57 2.88
CA TRP A 198 -2.68 18.68 3.94
C TRP A 198 -4.09 18.97 4.47
N ASN A 199 -4.55 20.21 4.37
CA ASN A 199 -5.87 20.66 4.87
C ASN A 199 -6.97 20.61 3.79
N LYS A 200 -6.66 20.17 2.57
CA LYS A 200 -7.63 20.14 1.48
C LYS A 200 -8.51 18.89 1.58
N SER A 201 -9.83 19.08 1.52
CA SER A 201 -10.77 17.98 1.37
C SER A 201 -10.78 17.48 -0.07
N PHE A 202 -10.66 16.17 -0.27
CA PHE A 202 -10.80 15.53 -1.58
C PHE A 202 -12.23 15.01 -1.79
N PRO A 203 -12.73 14.97 -3.03
CA PRO A 203 -14.04 14.40 -3.32
C PRO A 203 -14.07 12.93 -2.88
N THR A 204 -15.02 12.59 -2.00
CA THR A 204 -15.24 11.22 -1.52
C THR A 204 -16.72 11.07 -1.19
N SER A 205 -17.30 9.88 -1.42
CA SER A 205 -18.70 9.64 -1.04
C SER A 205 -18.88 9.77 0.47
N GLN A 206 -20.04 10.24 0.93
CA GLN A 206 -20.26 10.49 2.37
C GLN A 206 -20.14 9.21 3.21
N LEU A 207 -20.57 8.07 2.68
CA LEU A 207 -20.41 6.76 3.35
C LEU A 207 -18.94 6.41 3.52
N ARG A 208 -18.12 6.50 2.46
CA ARG A 208 -16.68 6.21 2.53
C ARG A 208 -15.95 7.22 3.41
N ALA A 209 -16.36 8.49 3.41
CA ALA A 209 -15.78 9.51 4.28
C ALA A 209 -15.95 9.16 5.76
N ASN A 210 -17.13 8.66 6.17
CA ASN A 210 -17.35 8.22 7.54
C ASN A 210 -16.48 7.02 7.92
N GLU A 211 -16.36 6.03 7.02
CA GLU A 211 -15.49 4.86 7.25
C GLU A 211 -14.01 5.25 7.37
N ILE A 212 -13.55 6.18 6.52
CA ILE A 212 -12.20 6.74 6.60
C ILE A 212 -11.97 7.41 7.95
N GLU A 213 -12.85 8.31 8.38
CA GLU A 213 -12.65 9.02 9.65
C GLU A 213 -12.73 8.10 10.86
N GLN A 214 -13.55 7.05 10.83
CA GLN A 214 -13.56 6.00 11.87
C GLN A 214 -12.23 5.26 11.94
N LEU A 215 -11.70 4.83 10.79
CA LEU A 215 -10.40 4.16 10.70
C LEU A 215 -9.26 5.07 11.19
N LEU A 216 -9.25 6.34 10.76
CA LEU A 216 -8.23 7.31 11.16
C LEU A 216 -8.30 7.63 12.65
N ALA A 217 -9.50 7.72 13.24
CA ALA A 217 -9.66 7.92 14.68
C ALA A 217 -9.03 6.75 15.46
N GLN A 218 -9.27 5.50 15.02
CA GLN A 218 -8.64 4.33 15.62
C GLN A 218 -7.11 4.35 15.45
N LEU A 219 -6.62 4.64 14.23
CA LEU A 219 -5.16 4.73 13.98
C LEU A 219 -4.49 5.81 14.80
N SER A 220 -5.17 6.93 15.07
CA SER A 220 -4.60 8.04 15.85
C SER A 220 -4.32 7.68 17.31
N HIS A 221 -4.89 6.59 17.81
CA HIS A 221 -4.54 6.04 19.12
C HIS A 221 -3.24 5.24 19.11
N CYS A 222 -2.82 4.73 17.94
CA CYS A 222 -1.64 3.87 17.80
C CYS A 222 -0.45 4.60 17.13
N ILE A 223 -0.73 5.56 16.25
CA ILE A 223 0.29 6.27 15.47
C ILE A 223 0.48 7.67 16.03
N SER A 224 1.67 7.92 16.59
CA SER A 224 2.04 9.23 17.15
C SER A 224 2.30 10.32 16.09
N HIS A 225 2.68 9.93 14.87
CA HIS A 225 3.02 10.88 13.80
C HIS A 225 1.79 11.37 13.03
N SER A 226 1.36 12.61 13.30
CA SER A 226 0.20 13.24 12.63
C SER A 226 0.36 13.36 11.10
N ALA A 227 1.59 13.50 10.60
CA ALA A 227 1.89 13.51 9.17
C ALA A 227 1.52 12.17 8.49
N MET A 228 1.77 11.05 9.17
CA MET A 228 1.42 9.72 8.68
C MET A 228 -0.09 9.54 8.61
N ILE A 229 -0.81 9.89 9.67
CA ILE A 229 -2.29 9.89 9.67
C ILE A 229 -2.83 10.74 8.51
N SER A 230 -2.22 11.88 8.25
CA SER A 230 -2.62 12.76 7.14
C SER A 230 -2.36 12.12 5.79
N LEU A 231 -1.23 11.43 5.59
CA LEU A 231 -0.94 10.68 4.37
C LEU A 231 -1.92 9.53 4.16
N ILE A 232 -2.24 8.79 5.22
CA ILE A 232 -3.24 7.71 5.21
C ILE A 232 -4.60 8.27 4.79
N ARG A 233 -5.03 9.39 5.39
CA ARG A 233 -6.26 10.09 4.98
C ARG A 233 -6.24 10.42 3.50
N ILE A 234 -5.17 11.07 3.03
CA ILE A 234 -5.05 11.51 1.64
C ILE A 234 -5.13 10.31 0.69
N TRP A 235 -4.39 9.24 0.95
CA TRP A 235 -4.40 8.05 0.10
C TRP A 235 -5.80 7.44 0.03
N LEU A 236 -6.45 7.22 1.19
CA LEU A 236 -7.78 6.62 1.26
C LEU A 236 -8.87 7.48 0.59
N GLN A 237 -8.79 8.81 0.72
CA GLN A 237 -9.74 9.72 0.06
C GLN A 237 -9.53 9.80 -1.46
N THR A 238 -8.37 9.36 -1.96
CA THR A 238 -7.96 9.55 -3.37
C THR A 238 -7.76 8.24 -4.12
N VAL A 239 -8.22 7.13 -3.56
CA VAL A 239 -8.24 5.80 -4.20
C VAL A 239 -8.92 5.80 -5.57
N ASP A 240 -9.98 6.59 -5.76
CA ASP A 240 -10.70 6.72 -7.04
C ASP A 240 -10.04 7.72 -8.01
N SER A 241 -9.03 8.45 -7.55
CA SER A 241 -8.37 9.49 -8.36
C SER A 241 -7.42 8.87 -9.37
N SER A 242 -7.23 9.57 -10.50
CA SER A 242 -6.22 9.18 -11.47
C SER A 242 -4.83 9.13 -10.85
N ARG A 243 -4.03 8.16 -11.28
CA ARG A 243 -2.64 7.98 -10.86
C ARG A 243 -1.69 8.45 -11.96
N ASP A 244 -0.51 8.92 -11.59
CA ASP A 244 0.57 9.14 -12.56
C ASP A 244 1.34 7.85 -12.87
N HIS A 245 2.40 7.93 -13.68
CA HIS A 245 3.23 6.77 -14.00
C HIS A 245 3.94 6.16 -12.79
N SER A 246 4.09 6.93 -11.71
CA SER A 246 4.65 6.47 -10.44
C SER A 246 3.58 5.88 -9.51
N GLY A 247 2.33 5.73 -9.96
CA GLY A 247 1.24 5.15 -9.16
C GLY A 247 0.71 6.10 -8.09
N LEU A 248 1.21 7.33 -8.06
CA LEU A 248 0.83 8.32 -7.07
C LEU A 248 -0.42 9.08 -7.53
N PRO A 249 -1.35 9.42 -6.63
CA PRO A 249 -2.55 10.15 -6.99
C PRO A 249 -2.23 11.55 -7.55
N LEU A 250 -2.96 11.96 -8.59
CA LEU A 250 -2.83 13.25 -9.28
C LEU A 250 -3.55 14.39 -8.53
N ILE A 251 -3.23 14.54 -7.26
CA ILE A 251 -3.93 15.44 -6.32
C ILE A 251 -3.12 16.68 -5.91
N ALA A 252 -1.86 16.71 -6.33
CA ALA A 252 -0.89 17.75 -6.02
C ALA A 252 0.10 17.91 -7.18
N SER A 253 0.68 19.10 -7.29
CA SER A 253 1.80 19.33 -8.22
C SER A 253 3.02 18.54 -7.77
N ARG A 254 3.83 18.16 -8.76
CA ARG A 254 5.18 17.64 -8.48
C ARG A 254 5.99 18.76 -7.83
N ARG A 255 6.75 18.43 -6.78
CA ARG A 255 7.70 19.40 -6.23
C ARG A 255 8.73 19.73 -7.32
N GLU A 256 8.96 21.02 -7.56
CA GLU A 256 10.08 21.50 -8.38
C GLU A 256 11.40 21.30 -7.60
N GLN A 257 11.77 20.06 -7.33
CA GLN A 257 13.10 19.78 -6.80
C GLN A 257 14.04 19.53 -7.99
N ALA A 258 15.04 20.40 -8.13
CA ALA A 258 16.03 20.37 -9.21
C ALA A 258 16.83 19.05 -9.26
N GLU A 259 16.72 18.21 -8.24
CA GLU A 259 17.30 16.88 -8.19
C GLU A 259 16.38 15.95 -7.36
N ALA A 260 15.35 15.36 -7.99
CA ALA A 260 14.59 14.27 -7.39
C ALA A 260 15.48 13.02 -7.31
N ILE A 261 16.24 12.82 -6.24
CA ILE A 261 17.25 11.74 -6.23
C ILE A 261 16.74 10.45 -5.59
N VAL A 262 15.69 10.50 -4.77
CA VAL A 262 15.34 9.35 -3.93
C VAL A 262 13.86 9.01 -4.05
N SER A 263 13.58 7.85 -4.65
CA SER A 263 12.29 7.18 -4.56
C SER A 263 12.50 5.80 -3.93
N PRO A 264 11.99 5.53 -2.71
CA PRO A 264 12.09 4.22 -2.06
C PRO A 264 11.38 3.12 -2.83
N ARG A 265 10.47 3.47 -3.75
CA ARG A 265 9.63 2.53 -4.46
C ARG A 265 10.44 1.41 -5.10
N THR A 266 11.38 1.73 -6.00
CA THR A 266 12.11 0.70 -6.76
C THR A 266 12.76 -0.36 -5.87
N ILE A 267 13.43 0.04 -4.78
CA ILE A 267 14.07 -0.92 -3.87
C ILE A 267 13.06 -1.74 -3.07
N CYS A 268 11.92 -1.14 -2.69
CA CYS A 268 10.84 -1.85 -2.02
C CYS A 268 10.14 -2.87 -2.94
N GLU A 269 9.95 -2.52 -4.22
CA GLU A 269 9.36 -3.42 -5.20
C GLU A 269 10.29 -4.60 -5.54
N VAL A 270 11.61 -4.36 -5.61
CA VAL A 270 12.61 -5.43 -5.76
C VAL A 270 12.61 -6.35 -4.53
N PHE A 271 12.38 -5.82 -3.34
CA PHE A 271 12.27 -6.62 -2.12
C PHE A 271 11.06 -7.57 -2.15
N PHE A 272 9.98 -7.21 -2.85
CA PHE A 272 8.82 -8.09 -3.03
C PHE A 272 8.99 -9.11 -4.16
N ALA A 273 9.99 -9.00 -5.03
CA ALA A 273 10.19 -9.86 -6.20
C ALA A 273 10.88 -11.19 -5.86
#